data_AF-G9ZHL3-F1
#
_entry.id   AF-G9ZHL3-F1
#
_cell.length_a   1.000
_cell.length_b   1.000
_cell.length_c   1.000
_cell.angle_alpha   90.00
_cell.angle_beta   90.00
_cell.angle_gamma   90.00
#
_symmetry.space_group_name_H-M   'P 1'
#
loop_
_entity.id
_entity.type
_entity.pdbx_description
1 polymer ?
#
loop_
_entity_poly.entity_id
_entity_poly.type
_entity_poly.pdbx_seq_one_letter_code
_entity_poly.pdbx_strand_id
1 'polypeptide(L)'
;MPLPSSRLFAAFVYASPYHRSMALYATIYPEHLFRMEAFFLVSGFLSQMTLARKTKAVFWRARLKRVLVPLLLGCLGANFILQVFGSIFMEYRWAHYDFWRWVMHGWFLICLMVFASIDMLLPRGVFARIGMLPCLLVAAISSVGYTALIFWNSESWHLGGDLSTLYNFFILHGVQYYPFYFAGSLLYYHQDKLAHISRRTLILLGVLSLVAMALIYPHGLELYPIFNNGIDGILIQRLVLMTASGSVAFLLFYYFYHVQREGSRTVRYLINSAIVIYLVHHPLVIMLGWLLDDPALSNTQYYLLLLTLTFTFSYLCYEGVRRTAILRFAFGLKPQQPRHALARMTTLLSLLLAPALALAHPHQWIDLRITPETDAGGALTALRESWEFDPYTSEILIQRNKEPAALAQFKKDIDQYFREQHGFTYGDALSFGEPRDSTIDTSGGVLRYTYTLPLKQPVRGMARFKIYENSYYMDVTYALDQPKQWDNGCTLTIREAKPSAEEEELAASFDQNAQAPAGLGAVFAQTSELQCGTP
;
A
#
# COMPACT_ATOMS: atom_id res chain seq x y z
N MET A 1 20.86 -22.51 -39.91
CA MET A 1 19.47 -22.85 -40.27
C MET A 1 18.59 -21.72 -39.77
N PRO A 2 17.89 -20.98 -40.65
CA PRO A 2 17.09 -19.84 -40.22
C PRO A 2 15.90 -20.35 -39.38
N LEU A 3 15.79 -19.87 -38.15
CA LEU A 3 14.75 -20.27 -37.21
C LEU A 3 13.36 -19.88 -37.75
N PRO A 4 12.37 -20.78 -37.67
CA PRO A 4 11.05 -20.55 -38.23
C PRO A 4 10.31 -19.43 -37.50
N SER A 5 9.62 -18.63 -38.30
CA SER A 5 8.74 -17.50 -38.00
C SER A 5 7.49 -17.84 -37.15
N SER A 6 7.52 -18.92 -36.35
CA SER A 6 6.35 -19.49 -35.67
C SER A 6 6.28 -19.25 -34.16
N ARG A 7 7.14 -18.41 -33.57
CA ARG A 7 6.87 -17.85 -32.23
C ARG A 7 6.00 -16.59 -32.34
N LEU A 8 4.76 -16.78 -32.79
CA LEU A 8 3.62 -15.84 -32.73
C LEU A 8 3.11 -15.62 -31.28
N PHE A 9 3.98 -15.75 -30.28
CA PHE A 9 3.68 -15.49 -28.86
C PHE A 9 3.84 -14.01 -28.47
N ALA A 10 4.15 -13.12 -29.43
CA ALA A 10 4.50 -11.72 -29.18
C ALA A 10 3.61 -10.67 -29.88
N ALA A 11 2.38 -11.01 -30.30
CA ALA A 11 1.52 -10.07 -31.04
C ALA A 11 0.73 -9.05 -30.17
N PHE A 12 1.33 -8.58 -29.07
CA PHE A 12 0.90 -7.39 -28.31
C PHE A 12 2.07 -6.45 -27.97
N VAL A 13 3.32 -6.84 -28.30
CA VAL A 13 4.50 -6.00 -28.14
C VAL A 13 4.95 -5.64 -29.54
N TYR A 14 4.94 -4.35 -29.87
CA TYR A 14 5.63 -3.92 -31.07
C TYR A 14 7.12 -4.24 -30.93
N ALA A 15 7.59 -5.20 -31.72
CA ALA A 15 9.00 -5.57 -31.77
C ALA A 15 9.62 -4.95 -33.01
N SER A 16 10.46 -3.95 -32.80
CA SER A 16 11.17 -3.29 -33.89
C SER A 16 12.00 -4.31 -34.71
N PRO A 17 11.86 -4.33 -36.05
CA PRO A 17 12.75 -5.08 -36.93
C PRO A 17 14.17 -4.48 -36.98
N TYR A 18 14.33 -3.18 -36.74
CA TYR A 18 15.60 -2.48 -36.89
C TYR A 18 16.39 -2.34 -35.59
N HIS A 19 15.69 -2.17 -34.46
CA HIS A 19 16.30 -1.80 -33.19
C HIS A 19 16.30 -2.96 -32.20
N ARG A 20 17.47 -3.61 -32.05
CA ARG A 20 17.69 -4.68 -31.07
C ARG A 20 19.05 -4.49 -30.40
N SER A 21 19.07 -4.43 -29.07
CA SER A 21 20.31 -4.22 -28.30
C SER A 21 20.31 -5.09 -27.05
N MET A 22 21.16 -6.11 -27.05
CA MET A 22 21.39 -6.95 -25.87
C MET A 22 21.99 -6.14 -24.71
N ALA A 23 22.84 -5.16 -25.00
CA ALA A 23 23.45 -4.31 -23.97
C ALA A 23 22.39 -3.49 -23.22
N LEU A 24 21.45 -2.85 -23.94
CA LEU A 24 20.36 -2.10 -23.31
C LEU A 24 19.44 -3.03 -22.52
N TYR A 25 19.07 -4.19 -23.10
CA TYR A 25 18.25 -5.18 -22.41
C TYR A 25 18.89 -5.65 -21.10
N ALA A 26 20.18 -5.99 -21.13
CA ALA A 26 20.96 -6.41 -19.97
C ALA A 26 20.96 -5.34 -18.85
N THR A 27 21.07 -4.05 -19.19
CA THR A 27 21.09 -2.98 -18.17
C THR A 27 19.76 -2.82 -17.44
N ILE A 28 18.63 -3.12 -18.09
CA ILE A 28 17.28 -2.92 -17.54
C ILE A 28 16.80 -4.19 -16.85
N TYR A 29 17.15 -5.37 -17.38
CA TYR A 29 16.66 -6.67 -16.91
C TYR A 29 16.67 -6.91 -15.39
N PRO A 30 17.68 -6.46 -14.60
CA PRO A 30 17.68 -6.65 -13.16
C PRO A 30 16.44 -6.09 -12.45
N GLU A 31 15.84 -5.01 -12.95
CA GLU A 31 14.62 -4.45 -12.36
C GLU A 31 13.44 -5.43 -12.42
N HIS A 32 13.38 -6.24 -13.50
CA HIS A 32 12.28 -7.18 -13.74
C HIS A 32 12.30 -8.34 -12.74
N LEU A 33 13.43 -8.57 -12.08
CA LEU A 33 13.62 -9.68 -11.16
C LEU A 33 13.02 -9.45 -9.76
N PHE A 34 12.75 -8.20 -9.36
CA PHE A 34 12.28 -7.91 -8.00
C PHE A 34 11.18 -6.85 -7.91
N ARG A 35 10.92 -6.07 -8.96
CA ARG A 35 9.99 -4.92 -8.89
C ARG A 35 8.57 -5.32 -8.49
N MET A 36 8.08 -6.48 -8.96
CA MET A 36 6.72 -6.94 -8.67
C MET A 36 6.65 -7.60 -7.29
N GLU A 37 7.69 -8.33 -6.92
CA GLU A 37 7.86 -8.94 -5.60
C GLU A 37 7.86 -7.88 -4.50
N ALA A 38 8.63 -6.80 -4.70
CA ALA A 38 8.62 -5.63 -3.82
C ALA A 38 7.25 -4.94 -3.78
N PHE A 39 6.61 -4.75 -4.93
CA PHE A 39 5.27 -4.16 -5.02
C PHE A 39 4.22 -4.95 -4.23
N PHE A 40 4.18 -6.28 -4.38
CA PHE A 40 3.22 -7.13 -3.68
C PHE A 40 3.52 -7.21 -2.19
N LEU A 41 4.80 -7.24 -1.80
CA LEU A 41 5.21 -7.17 -0.40
C LEU A 41 4.71 -5.88 0.28
N VAL A 42 4.93 -4.72 -0.33
CA VAL A 42 4.41 -3.45 0.19
C VAL A 42 2.88 -3.45 0.21
N SER A 43 2.25 -4.00 -0.83
CA SER A 43 0.78 -4.05 -0.94
C SER A 43 0.15 -4.88 0.18
N GLY A 44 0.73 -6.03 0.53
CA GLY A 44 0.26 -6.86 1.64
C GLY A 44 0.38 -6.16 2.99
N PHE A 45 1.53 -5.52 3.25
CA PHE A 45 1.75 -4.73 4.45
C PHE A 45 0.70 -3.63 4.61
N LEU A 46 0.47 -2.82 3.56
CA LEU A 46 -0.50 -1.72 3.58
C LEU A 46 -1.95 -2.21 3.64
N SER A 47 -2.26 -3.38 3.06
CA SER A 47 -3.59 -3.99 3.17
C SER A 47 -3.91 -4.37 4.61
N GLN A 48 -3.00 -5.06 5.31
CA GLN A 48 -3.22 -5.44 6.70
C GLN A 48 -3.24 -4.23 7.63
N MET A 49 -2.40 -3.22 7.37
CA MET A 49 -2.46 -1.94 8.05
C MET A 49 -3.84 -1.30 7.98
N THR A 50 -4.46 -1.30 6.79
CA THR A 50 -5.81 -0.76 6.62
C THR A 50 -6.86 -1.62 7.35
N LEU A 51 -6.75 -2.95 7.27
CA LEU A 51 -7.71 -3.90 7.86
C LEU A 51 -7.65 -3.99 9.39
N ALA A 52 -6.49 -3.68 9.98
CA ALA A 52 -6.32 -3.62 11.42
C ALA A 52 -7.07 -2.42 12.03
N ARG A 53 -7.21 -1.32 11.26
CA ARG A 53 -7.72 -0.03 11.73
C ARG A 53 -9.13 0.30 11.24
N LYS A 54 -9.48 -0.17 10.05
CA LYS A 54 -10.74 0.13 9.38
C LYS A 54 -11.55 -1.14 9.16
N THR A 55 -12.86 -0.97 8.97
CA THR A 55 -13.73 -2.11 8.75
C THR A 55 -13.47 -2.78 7.38
N LYS A 56 -13.76 -4.08 7.29
CA LYS A 56 -13.72 -4.82 6.02
C LYS A 56 -14.53 -4.14 4.91
N ALA A 57 -15.69 -3.57 5.25
CA ALA A 57 -16.52 -2.84 4.30
C ALA A 57 -15.82 -1.58 3.75
N VAL A 58 -15.18 -0.79 4.60
CA VAL A 58 -14.41 0.39 4.20
C VAL A 58 -13.21 -0.01 3.33
N PHE A 59 -12.47 -1.04 3.73
CA PHE A 59 -11.38 -1.61 2.94
C PHE A 59 -11.86 -2.03 1.55
N TRP A 60 -12.94 -2.80 1.46
CA TRP A 60 -13.47 -3.29 0.20
C TRP A 60 -13.93 -2.16 -0.72
N ARG A 61 -14.68 -1.18 -0.19
CA ARG A 61 -15.09 0.01 -0.95
C ARG A 61 -13.88 0.77 -1.51
N ALA A 62 -12.82 0.92 -0.71
CA ALA A 62 -11.59 1.57 -1.17
C ALA A 62 -10.90 0.78 -2.30
N ARG A 63 -10.86 -0.56 -2.22
CA ARG A 63 -10.31 -1.42 -3.28
C ARG A 63 -11.14 -1.37 -4.57
N LEU A 64 -12.48 -1.37 -4.45
CA LEU A 64 -13.36 -1.19 -5.61
C LEU A 64 -13.06 0.15 -6.33
N LYS A 65 -13.01 1.26 -5.58
CA LYS A 65 -12.77 2.60 -6.15
C LYS A 65 -11.36 2.79 -6.70
N ARG A 66 -10.33 2.26 -6.05
CA ARG A 66 -8.91 2.54 -6.39
C ARG A 66 -8.20 1.46 -7.19
N VAL A 67 -8.77 0.25 -7.27
CA VAL A 67 -8.18 -0.88 -7.99
C VAL A 67 -9.13 -1.34 -9.10
N LEU A 68 -10.37 -1.71 -8.77
CA LEU A 68 -11.30 -2.27 -9.76
C LEU A 68 -11.72 -1.24 -10.81
N VAL A 69 -12.10 -0.02 -10.41
CA VAL A 69 -12.52 1.02 -11.37
C VAL A 69 -11.37 1.40 -12.34
N PRO A 70 -10.14 1.70 -11.88
CA PRO A 70 -9.03 1.97 -12.79
C PRO A 70 -8.67 0.77 -13.68
N LEU A 71 -8.79 -0.46 -13.16
CA LEU A 71 -8.59 -1.67 -13.96
C LEU A 71 -9.61 -1.75 -15.10
N LEU A 72 -10.91 -1.64 -14.80
CA LEU A 72 -11.97 -1.72 -15.81
C LEU A 72 -11.84 -0.61 -16.85
N LEU A 73 -11.56 0.62 -16.43
CA LEU A 73 -11.42 1.76 -17.34
C LEU A 73 -10.09 1.74 -18.11
N GLY A 74 -9.02 1.22 -17.53
CA GLY A 74 -7.77 0.95 -18.24
C GLY A 74 -7.96 -0.09 -19.34
N CYS A 75 -8.67 -1.19 -19.01
CA CYS A 75 -9.02 -2.23 -19.96
C CYS A 75 -9.96 -1.71 -21.07
N LEU A 76 -11.07 -1.06 -20.72
CA LEU A 76 -12.08 -0.59 -21.69
C LEU A 76 -11.69 0.69 -22.42
N GLY A 77 -10.75 1.47 -21.88
CA GLY A 77 -10.28 2.73 -22.44
C GLY A 77 -8.93 2.59 -23.13
N ALA A 78 -7.85 2.64 -22.34
CA ALA A 78 -6.49 2.70 -22.87
C ALA A 78 -6.11 1.47 -23.70
N ASN A 79 -6.45 0.27 -23.23
CA ASN A 79 -6.19 -0.96 -23.98
C ASN A 79 -7.09 -1.10 -25.20
N PHE A 80 -8.35 -0.66 -25.13
CA PHE A 80 -9.22 -0.66 -26.30
C PHE A 80 -8.68 0.24 -27.42
N ILE A 81 -8.22 1.46 -27.08
CA ILE A 81 -7.58 2.37 -28.03
C ILE A 81 -6.38 1.71 -28.70
N LEU A 82 -5.53 1.05 -27.91
CA LEU A 82 -4.37 0.32 -28.44
C LEU A 82 -4.77 -0.79 -29.41
N GLN A 83 -5.87 -1.50 -29.15
CA GLN A 83 -6.34 -2.59 -29.99
C GLN A 83 -6.93 -2.08 -31.31
N VAL A 84 -7.66 -0.97 -31.27
CA VAL A 84 -8.12 -0.25 -32.47
C VAL A 84 -6.92 0.22 -33.29
N PHE A 85 -5.91 0.81 -32.64
CA PHE A 85 -4.67 1.22 -33.30
C PHE A 85 -3.97 0.03 -33.98
N GLY A 86 -3.80 -1.08 -33.25
CA GLY A 86 -3.19 -2.29 -33.78
C GLY A 86 -3.93 -2.86 -35.00
N SER A 87 -5.27 -2.78 -34.99
CA SER A 87 -6.07 -3.25 -36.13
C SER A 87 -5.91 -2.39 -37.38
N ILE A 88 -5.76 -1.07 -37.23
CA ILE A 88 -5.66 -0.14 -38.35
C ILE A 88 -4.23 -0.09 -38.90
N PHE A 89 -3.23 -0.04 -38.02
CA PHE A 89 -1.85 0.29 -38.39
C PHE A 89 -0.88 -0.90 -38.33
N MET A 90 -1.21 -1.96 -37.59
CA MET A 90 -0.30 -3.09 -37.34
C MET A 90 -0.86 -4.42 -37.88
N GLU A 91 -1.83 -4.35 -38.79
CA GLU A 91 -2.49 -5.49 -39.44
C GLU A 91 -3.12 -6.52 -38.46
N TYR A 92 -3.46 -6.08 -37.24
CA TYR A 92 -4.06 -6.97 -36.26
C TYR A 92 -5.52 -7.31 -36.63
N ARG A 93 -5.82 -8.60 -36.71
CA ARG A 93 -7.17 -9.08 -37.05
C ARG A 93 -8.00 -9.31 -35.80
N TRP A 94 -9.20 -8.71 -35.76
CA TRP A 94 -10.21 -8.95 -34.73
C TRP A 94 -10.65 -10.42 -34.60
N ALA A 95 -10.39 -11.27 -35.60
CA ALA A 95 -10.70 -12.70 -35.54
C ALA A 95 -9.71 -13.52 -34.67
N HIS A 96 -8.53 -12.97 -34.35
CA HIS A 96 -7.51 -13.61 -33.49
C HIS A 96 -7.45 -12.94 -32.11
N TYR A 97 -8.62 -12.53 -31.63
CA TYR A 97 -8.76 -11.78 -30.40
C TYR A 97 -8.72 -12.70 -29.19
N ASP A 98 -7.65 -12.59 -28.41
CA ASP A 98 -7.50 -13.32 -27.16
C ASP A 98 -7.78 -12.37 -25.99
N PHE A 99 -8.75 -12.73 -25.14
CA PHE A 99 -9.12 -11.96 -23.95
C PHE A 99 -7.92 -11.74 -23.02
N TRP A 100 -6.96 -12.67 -23.00
CA TRP A 100 -5.69 -12.51 -22.31
C TRP A 100 -4.96 -11.23 -22.72
N ARG A 101 -4.83 -10.96 -24.02
CA ARG A 101 -4.13 -9.76 -24.53
C ARG A 101 -4.78 -8.45 -24.13
N TRP A 102 -6.09 -8.48 -23.86
CA TRP A 102 -6.83 -7.31 -23.42
C TRP A 102 -6.48 -6.91 -21.98
N VAL A 103 -6.27 -7.90 -21.11
CA VAL A 103 -6.08 -7.68 -19.67
C VAL A 103 -4.64 -7.84 -19.23
N MET A 104 -3.76 -8.35 -20.09
CA MET A 104 -2.37 -8.69 -19.75
C MET A 104 -1.61 -7.52 -19.15
N HIS A 105 -1.78 -6.30 -19.64
CA HIS A 105 -1.06 -5.15 -19.08
C HIS A 105 -1.45 -4.90 -17.62
N GLY A 106 -2.75 -5.03 -17.31
CA GLY A 106 -3.38 -4.82 -16.00
C GLY A 106 -3.30 -5.99 -15.02
N TRP A 107 -2.48 -7.01 -15.30
CA TRP A 107 -2.53 -8.28 -14.58
C TRP A 107 -2.32 -8.16 -13.07
N PHE A 108 -1.42 -7.29 -12.61
CA PHE A 108 -1.14 -7.18 -11.18
C PHE A 108 -2.30 -6.54 -10.41
N LEU A 109 -3.11 -5.67 -11.06
CA LEU A 109 -4.31 -5.10 -10.43
C LEU A 109 -5.36 -6.20 -10.22
N ILE A 110 -5.43 -7.15 -11.16
CA ILE A 110 -6.29 -8.34 -11.03
C ILE A 110 -5.79 -9.21 -9.87
N CYS A 111 -4.48 -9.50 -9.80
CA CYS A 111 -3.90 -10.22 -8.66
C CYS A 111 -4.14 -9.49 -7.33
N LEU A 112 -3.98 -8.16 -7.28
CA LEU A 112 -4.29 -7.37 -6.09
C LEU A 112 -5.76 -7.48 -5.68
N MET A 113 -6.68 -7.48 -6.64
CA MET A 113 -8.11 -7.64 -6.37
C MET A 113 -8.42 -9.04 -5.84
N VAL A 114 -7.77 -10.08 -6.39
CA VAL A 114 -7.88 -11.45 -5.87
C VAL A 114 -7.33 -11.53 -4.44
N PHE A 115 -6.14 -10.98 -4.18
CA PHE A 115 -5.52 -11.01 -2.85
C PHE A 115 -6.33 -10.22 -1.83
N ALA A 116 -6.89 -9.07 -2.22
CA ALA A 116 -7.82 -8.30 -1.38
C ALA A 116 -9.12 -9.08 -1.11
N SER A 117 -9.59 -9.89 -2.07
CA SER A 117 -10.75 -10.77 -1.88
C SER A 117 -10.43 -11.89 -0.88
N ILE A 118 -9.23 -12.47 -0.93
CA ILE A 118 -8.75 -13.45 0.06
C ILE A 118 -8.74 -12.82 1.45
N ASP A 119 -8.22 -11.60 1.59
CA ASP A 119 -8.24 -10.87 2.88
C ASP A 119 -9.67 -10.61 3.41
N MET A 120 -10.66 -10.50 2.51
CA MET A 120 -12.07 -10.43 2.91
C MET A 120 -12.61 -11.73 3.48
N LEU A 121 -12.11 -12.88 3.03
CA LEU A 121 -12.50 -14.19 3.54
C LEU A 121 -11.78 -14.53 4.85
N LEU A 122 -10.53 -14.08 5.03
CA LEU A 122 -9.75 -14.36 6.24
C LEU A 122 -10.27 -13.59 7.47
N PRO A 123 -10.40 -14.21 8.66
CA PRO A 123 -10.73 -13.50 9.88
C PRO A 123 -9.74 -12.35 10.20
N ARG A 124 -10.22 -11.28 10.85
CA ARG A 124 -9.34 -10.14 11.21
C ARG A 124 -8.26 -10.60 12.20
N GLY A 125 -7.05 -10.08 12.03
CA GLY A 125 -5.91 -10.41 12.89
C GLY A 125 -5.39 -11.84 12.73
N VAL A 126 -5.82 -12.61 11.72
CA VAL A 126 -5.30 -13.96 11.46
C VAL A 126 -3.79 -13.96 11.36
N PHE A 127 -3.22 -13.00 10.62
CA PHE A 127 -1.78 -12.88 10.42
C PHE A 127 -0.99 -12.63 11.72
N ALA A 128 -1.61 -12.10 12.78
CA ALA A 128 -0.97 -11.97 14.10
C ALA A 128 -0.82 -13.33 14.81
N ARG A 129 -1.63 -14.32 14.44
CA ARG A 129 -1.67 -15.66 15.06
C ARG A 129 -1.13 -16.75 14.14
N ILE A 130 -0.65 -16.39 12.94
CA ILE A 130 -0.09 -17.37 12.01
C ILE A 130 1.19 -17.96 12.61
N GLY A 131 1.15 -19.27 12.82
CA GLY A 131 2.33 -20.06 13.19
C GLY A 131 3.20 -20.41 11.96
N MET A 132 4.17 -21.29 12.18
CA MET A 132 5.11 -21.68 11.13
C MET A 132 4.46 -22.50 9.99
N LEU A 133 3.42 -23.29 10.29
CA LEU A 133 2.81 -24.21 9.32
C LEU A 133 2.22 -23.47 8.09
N PRO A 134 1.37 -22.43 8.22
CA PRO A 134 0.91 -21.66 7.06
C PRO A 134 2.06 -21.03 6.24
N CYS A 135 3.13 -20.58 6.90
CA CYS A 135 4.31 -20.04 6.21
C CYS A 135 4.99 -21.12 5.35
N LEU A 136 5.15 -22.33 5.90
CA LEU A 136 5.70 -23.48 5.17
C LEU A 136 4.79 -23.90 4.02
N LEU A 137 3.47 -23.88 4.21
CA LEU A 137 2.51 -24.20 3.15
C LEU A 137 2.57 -23.19 2.00
N VAL A 138 2.58 -21.89 2.30
CA VAL A 138 2.72 -20.85 1.27
C VAL A 138 4.05 -20.99 0.54
N ALA A 139 5.15 -21.25 1.25
CA ALA A 139 6.45 -21.49 0.63
C ALA A 139 6.45 -22.74 -0.25
N ALA A 140 5.85 -23.84 0.19
CA ALA A 140 5.76 -25.10 -0.56
C ALA A 140 4.89 -24.97 -1.81
N ILE A 141 3.70 -24.36 -1.70
CA ILE A 141 2.82 -24.09 -2.85
C ILE A 141 3.54 -23.22 -3.88
N SER A 142 4.33 -22.26 -3.43
CA SER A 142 4.93 -21.26 -4.31
C SER A 142 6.26 -21.68 -4.92
N SER A 143 6.83 -22.76 -4.41
CA SER A 143 8.01 -23.41 -4.98
C SER A 143 7.58 -24.67 -5.73
N VAL A 144 7.25 -25.74 -5.00
CA VAL A 144 6.86 -27.05 -5.55
C VAL A 144 5.55 -26.95 -6.36
N GLY A 145 4.53 -26.29 -5.81
CA GLY A 145 3.25 -26.14 -6.52
C GLY A 145 3.39 -25.32 -7.80
N TYR A 146 4.17 -24.24 -7.77
CA TYR A 146 4.48 -23.43 -8.95
C TYR A 146 5.25 -24.24 -10.01
N THR A 147 6.27 -25.00 -9.61
CA THR A 147 7.01 -25.87 -10.52
C THR A 147 6.11 -26.93 -11.15
N ALA A 148 5.24 -27.56 -10.36
CA ALA A 148 4.26 -28.52 -10.88
C ALA A 148 3.31 -27.86 -11.88
N LEU A 149 2.80 -26.65 -11.59
CA LEU A 149 1.94 -25.92 -12.51
C LEU A 149 2.64 -25.63 -13.85
N ILE A 150 3.89 -25.17 -13.83
CA ILE A 150 4.65 -24.94 -15.07
C ILE A 150 4.85 -26.24 -15.84
N PHE A 151 5.35 -27.28 -15.17
CA PHE A 151 5.70 -28.53 -15.81
C PHE A 151 4.48 -29.22 -16.43
N TRP A 152 3.37 -29.31 -15.71
CA TRP A 152 2.15 -29.92 -16.25
C TRP A 152 1.52 -29.09 -17.35
N ASN A 153 1.59 -27.75 -17.25
CA ASN A 153 1.12 -26.87 -18.31
C ASN A 153 1.95 -27.01 -19.60
N SER A 154 3.23 -27.41 -19.53
CA SER A 154 4.04 -27.73 -20.71
C SER A 154 3.81 -29.12 -21.29
N GLU A 155 3.40 -30.10 -20.47
CA GLU A 155 3.32 -31.52 -20.90
C GLU A 155 1.91 -31.96 -21.34
N SER A 156 0.86 -31.57 -20.63
CA SER A 156 -0.46 -32.20 -20.82
C SER A 156 -1.66 -31.34 -20.44
N TRP A 157 -1.46 -30.25 -19.70
CA TRP A 157 -2.55 -29.44 -19.15
C TRP A 157 -2.82 -28.20 -20.00
N HIS A 158 -3.25 -28.39 -21.25
CA HIS A 158 -4.02 -27.36 -21.94
C HIS A 158 -5.43 -27.40 -21.36
N LEU A 159 -5.69 -26.72 -20.23
CA LEU A 159 -7.09 -26.38 -19.89
C LEU A 159 -7.71 -25.79 -21.18
N GLY A 160 -8.92 -26.18 -21.58
CA GLY A 160 -9.37 -25.98 -22.96
C GLY A 160 -9.56 -24.51 -23.39
N GLY A 161 -9.04 -24.17 -24.59
CA GLY A 161 -9.41 -22.97 -25.38
C GLY A 161 -8.87 -21.62 -24.90
N ASP A 162 -9.20 -20.53 -25.60
CA ASP A 162 -8.67 -19.17 -25.33
C ASP A 162 -9.02 -18.59 -23.94
N LEU A 163 -10.01 -19.14 -23.23
CA LEU A 163 -10.33 -18.74 -21.84
C LEU A 163 -9.41 -19.40 -20.79
N SER A 164 -8.76 -20.50 -21.13
CA SER A 164 -7.87 -21.22 -20.21
C SER A 164 -6.49 -20.58 -20.07
N THR A 165 -6.00 -19.92 -21.13
CA THR A 165 -4.72 -19.20 -21.12
C THR A 165 -4.77 -18.08 -20.08
N LEU A 166 -5.89 -17.38 -20.00
CA LEU A 166 -6.17 -16.35 -19.01
C LEU A 166 -6.22 -16.91 -17.59
N TYR A 167 -6.97 -18.00 -17.37
CA TYR A 167 -7.09 -18.64 -16.06
C TYR A 167 -5.74 -19.19 -15.58
N ASN A 168 -5.02 -19.91 -16.44
CA ASN A 168 -3.68 -20.42 -16.16
C ASN A 168 -2.70 -19.28 -15.87
N PHE A 169 -2.79 -18.18 -16.61
CA PHE A 169 -1.97 -17.01 -16.38
C PHE A 169 -2.22 -16.40 -14.99
N PHE A 170 -3.47 -16.21 -14.58
CA PHE A 170 -3.78 -15.63 -13.28
C PHE A 170 -3.46 -16.55 -12.12
N ILE A 171 -3.62 -17.86 -12.29
CA ILE A 171 -3.15 -18.82 -11.30
C ILE A 171 -1.64 -18.76 -11.18
N LEU A 172 -0.92 -18.77 -12.30
CA LEU A 172 0.54 -18.73 -12.31
C LEU A 172 1.05 -17.45 -11.62
N HIS A 173 0.49 -16.29 -11.95
CA HIS A 173 0.87 -15.02 -11.34
C HIS A 173 0.40 -14.92 -9.89
N GLY A 174 -0.79 -15.44 -9.58
CA GLY A 174 -1.30 -15.54 -8.22
C GLY A 174 -0.37 -16.34 -7.33
N VAL A 175 -0.05 -17.57 -7.72
CA VAL A 175 0.89 -18.45 -7.00
C VAL A 175 2.30 -17.84 -6.96
N GLN A 176 2.71 -17.15 -8.02
CA GLN A 176 4.02 -16.50 -8.06
C GLN A 176 4.16 -15.39 -7.03
N TYR A 177 3.16 -14.51 -6.94
CA TYR A 177 3.26 -13.24 -6.22
C TYR A 177 2.58 -13.22 -4.86
N TYR A 178 1.65 -14.14 -4.59
CA TYR A 178 0.98 -14.25 -3.30
C TYR A 178 1.94 -14.42 -2.11
N PRO A 179 3.08 -15.14 -2.19
CA PRO A 179 4.03 -15.23 -1.08
C PRO A 179 4.57 -13.90 -0.62
N PHE A 180 4.82 -12.99 -1.56
CA PHE A 180 5.35 -11.67 -1.23
C PHE A 180 4.26 -10.82 -0.59
N TYR A 181 3.04 -10.86 -1.12
CA TYR A 181 1.87 -10.25 -0.48
C TYR A 181 1.66 -10.78 0.94
N PHE A 182 1.67 -12.11 1.10
CA PHE A 182 1.54 -12.79 2.37
C PHE A 182 2.66 -12.44 3.35
N ALA A 183 3.91 -12.37 2.88
CA ALA A 183 5.06 -11.93 3.68
C ALA A 183 4.88 -10.49 4.16
N GLY A 184 4.45 -9.57 3.28
CA GLY A 184 4.10 -8.21 3.65
C GLY A 184 3.02 -8.13 4.73
N SER A 185 1.95 -8.92 4.57
CA SER A 185 0.88 -9.04 5.55
C SER A 185 1.37 -9.54 6.92
N LEU A 186 2.32 -10.49 6.95
CA LEU A 186 2.96 -10.94 8.18
C LEU A 186 3.86 -9.88 8.81
N LEU A 187 4.64 -9.17 8.00
CA LEU A 187 5.54 -8.12 8.47
C LEU A 187 4.79 -7.01 9.21
N TYR A 188 3.54 -6.71 8.80
CA TYR A 188 2.72 -5.72 9.51
C TYR A 188 2.43 -6.10 10.96
N TYR A 189 2.17 -7.37 11.27
CA TYR A 189 1.89 -7.80 12.65
C TYR A 189 3.16 -8.16 13.44
N HIS A 190 4.31 -8.22 12.78
CA HIS A 190 5.60 -8.57 13.39
C HIS A 190 6.64 -7.44 13.23
N GLN A 191 6.21 -6.19 13.39
CA GLN A 191 7.07 -5.01 13.32
C GLN A 191 8.11 -4.98 14.45
N ASP A 192 7.80 -5.59 15.59
CA ASP A 192 8.74 -5.81 16.70
C ASP A 192 10.01 -6.54 16.21
N LYS A 193 9.83 -7.58 15.38
CA LYS A 193 10.94 -8.34 14.82
C LYS A 193 11.75 -7.53 13.82
N LEU A 194 11.11 -6.64 13.06
CA LEU A 194 11.78 -5.75 12.11
C LEU A 194 12.76 -4.80 12.83
N ALA A 195 12.37 -4.26 13.99
CA ALA A 195 13.20 -3.35 14.77
C ALA A 195 14.46 -4.02 15.35
N HIS A 196 14.43 -5.34 15.57
CA HIS A 196 15.52 -6.09 16.18
C HIS A 196 16.43 -6.83 15.19
N ILE A 197 16.29 -6.60 13.88
CA ILE A 197 17.14 -7.25 12.88
C ILE A 197 18.57 -6.73 12.98
N SER A 198 19.52 -7.65 13.19
CA SER A 198 20.93 -7.30 13.30
C SER A 198 21.55 -6.89 11.97
N ARG A 199 22.54 -5.98 12.01
CA ARG A 199 23.33 -5.61 10.82
C ARG A 199 23.99 -6.81 10.15
N ARG A 200 24.39 -7.83 10.93
CA ARG A 200 24.97 -9.09 10.40
C ARG A 200 23.96 -9.83 9.52
N THR A 201 22.71 -9.95 9.98
CA THR A 201 21.62 -10.57 9.22
C THR A 201 21.38 -9.86 7.89
N LEU A 202 21.37 -8.52 7.89
CA LEU A 202 21.20 -7.73 6.66
C LEU A 202 22.35 -7.95 5.67
N ILE A 203 23.60 -8.02 6.16
CA ILE A 203 24.77 -8.30 5.31
C ILE A 203 24.67 -9.71 4.72
N LEU A 204 24.34 -10.72 5.54
CA LEU A 204 24.17 -12.09 5.06
C LEU A 204 23.07 -12.20 4.01
N LEU A 205 21.93 -11.53 4.22
CA LEU A 205 20.85 -11.48 3.25
C LEU A 205 21.28 -10.75 1.96
N GLY A 206 22.08 -9.68 2.08
CA GLY A 206 22.68 -8.98 0.95
C GLY A 206 23.61 -9.88 0.13
N VAL A 207 24.51 -10.62 0.79
CA VAL A 207 25.39 -11.59 0.12
C VAL A 207 24.58 -12.70 -0.55
N LEU A 208 23.59 -13.26 0.15
CA LEU A 208 22.70 -14.28 -0.40
C LEU A 208 21.97 -13.76 -1.66
N SER A 209 21.46 -12.53 -1.61
CA SER A 209 20.79 -11.90 -2.74
C SER A 209 21.73 -11.72 -3.93
N LEU A 210 22.98 -11.31 -3.69
CA LEU A 210 23.98 -11.13 -4.73
C LEU A 210 24.33 -12.45 -5.41
N VAL A 211 24.56 -13.51 -4.63
CA VAL A 211 24.87 -14.85 -5.16
C VAL A 211 23.70 -15.40 -5.98
N ALA A 212 22.48 -15.30 -5.46
CA ALA A 212 21.30 -15.78 -6.17
C ALA A 212 21.03 -14.99 -7.46
N MET A 213 21.24 -13.66 -7.44
CA MET A 213 21.15 -12.82 -8.64
C MET A 213 22.23 -13.14 -9.66
N ALA A 214 23.47 -13.44 -9.23
CA ALA A 214 24.55 -13.84 -10.13
C ALA A 214 24.27 -15.16 -10.87
N LEU A 215 23.42 -16.03 -10.31
CA LEU A 215 22.97 -17.26 -10.96
C LEU A 215 21.77 -17.03 -11.89
N ILE A 216 20.84 -16.14 -11.54
CA ILE A 216 19.62 -15.95 -12.33
C ILE A 216 19.83 -15.00 -13.49
N TYR A 217 20.60 -13.95 -13.28
CA TYR A 217 20.76 -12.88 -14.27
C TYR A 217 21.36 -13.40 -15.60
N PRO A 218 22.47 -14.17 -15.63
CA PRO A 218 23.01 -14.70 -16.87
C PRO A 218 22.09 -15.72 -17.54
N HIS A 219 21.39 -16.53 -16.74
CA HIS A 219 20.42 -17.49 -17.25
C HIS A 219 19.21 -16.81 -17.90
N GLY A 220 18.67 -15.78 -17.24
CA GLY A 220 17.54 -14.99 -17.74
C GLY A 220 17.86 -14.14 -18.97
N LEU A 221 19.14 -13.81 -19.18
CA LEU A 221 19.65 -13.20 -20.41
C LEU A 221 19.98 -14.22 -21.51
N GLU A 222 19.74 -15.52 -21.28
CA GLU A 222 20.08 -16.61 -22.19
C GLU A 222 21.59 -16.69 -22.53
N LEU A 223 22.46 -16.14 -21.67
CA LEU A 223 23.91 -16.16 -21.87
C LEU A 223 24.51 -17.53 -21.53
N TYR A 224 23.96 -18.20 -20.52
CA TYR A 224 24.41 -19.52 -20.10
C TYR A 224 23.25 -20.34 -19.49
N PRO A 225 23.04 -21.61 -19.89
CA PRO A 225 21.98 -22.46 -19.35
C PRO A 225 22.38 -23.03 -17.97
N ILE A 226 22.27 -22.20 -16.92
CA ILE A 226 22.65 -22.56 -15.54
C ILE A 226 21.74 -23.68 -14.97
N PHE A 227 20.45 -23.63 -15.28
CA PHE A 227 19.47 -24.61 -14.84
C PHE A 227 19.08 -25.54 -15.99
N ASN A 228 18.82 -26.81 -15.68
CA ASN A 228 18.32 -27.77 -16.66
C ASN A 228 16.81 -27.56 -16.94
N ASN A 229 16.30 -28.17 -18.01
CA ASN A 229 14.89 -28.05 -18.39
C ASN A 229 13.98 -29.10 -17.71
N GLY A 230 14.53 -29.95 -16.85
CA GLY A 230 13.76 -30.94 -16.08
C GLY A 230 13.01 -30.30 -14.91
N ILE A 231 12.11 -31.07 -14.28
CA ILE A 231 11.38 -30.63 -13.07
C ILE A 231 12.33 -30.13 -11.98
N ASP A 232 13.45 -30.83 -11.79
CA ASP A 232 14.48 -30.49 -10.81
C ASP A 232 15.15 -29.16 -11.12
N GLY A 233 15.51 -28.90 -12.39
CA GLY A 233 16.06 -27.61 -12.81
C GLY A 233 15.07 -26.46 -12.64
N ILE A 234 13.80 -26.66 -13.01
CA ILE A 234 12.74 -25.65 -12.83
C ILE A 234 12.52 -25.36 -11.34
N LEU A 235 12.53 -26.38 -10.48
CA LEU A 235 12.42 -26.22 -9.03
C LEU A 235 13.60 -25.44 -8.45
N ILE A 236 14.83 -25.80 -8.83
CA ILE A 236 16.02 -25.10 -8.36
C ILE A 236 15.99 -23.65 -8.84
N GLN A 237 15.73 -23.40 -10.12
CA GLN A 237 15.58 -22.06 -10.69
C GLN A 237 14.55 -21.25 -9.89
N ARG A 238 13.40 -21.85 -9.58
CA ARG A 238 12.33 -21.21 -8.80
C ARG A 238 12.79 -20.84 -7.38
N LEU A 239 13.47 -21.74 -6.69
CA LEU A 239 13.99 -21.48 -5.34
C LEU A 239 15.05 -20.37 -5.34
N VAL A 240 15.97 -20.39 -6.31
CA VAL A 240 16.96 -19.33 -6.48
C VAL A 240 16.25 -18.01 -6.78
N LEU A 241 15.17 -18.01 -7.57
CA LEU A 241 14.44 -16.80 -7.94
C LEU A 241 13.70 -16.20 -6.77
N MET A 242 13.00 -17.03 -5.99
CA MET A 242 12.35 -16.57 -4.76
C MET A 242 13.37 -16.01 -3.76
N THR A 243 14.55 -16.63 -3.68
CA THR A 243 15.64 -16.15 -2.81
C THR A 243 16.20 -14.83 -3.30
N ALA A 244 16.51 -14.70 -4.59
CA ALA A 244 17.07 -13.50 -5.20
C ALA A 244 16.10 -12.32 -5.08
N SER A 245 14.91 -12.47 -5.64
CA SER A 245 13.87 -11.44 -5.68
C SER A 245 13.35 -11.07 -4.28
N GLY A 246 13.09 -12.07 -3.44
CA GLY A 246 12.56 -11.87 -2.09
C GLY A 246 13.54 -11.20 -1.15
N SER A 247 14.83 -11.55 -1.24
CA SER A 247 15.86 -10.89 -0.44
C SER A 247 16.01 -9.42 -0.84
N VAL A 248 16.03 -9.10 -2.14
CA VAL A 248 16.09 -7.71 -2.61
C VAL A 248 14.84 -6.93 -2.22
N ALA A 249 13.65 -7.50 -2.44
CA ALA A 249 12.38 -6.90 -2.05
C ALA A 249 12.32 -6.60 -0.55
N PHE A 250 12.75 -7.55 0.29
CA PHE A 250 12.82 -7.36 1.73
C PHE A 250 13.84 -6.31 2.14
N LEU A 251 15.05 -6.31 1.58
CA LEU A 251 16.09 -5.33 1.89
C LEU A 251 15.65 -3.90 1.52
N LEU A 252 15.00 -3.74 0.37
CA LEU A 252 14.41 -2.46 -0.05
C LEU A 252 13.30 -2.04 0.91
N PHE A 253 12.37 -2.95 1.23
CA PHE A 253 11.32 -2.70 2.20
C PHE A 253 11.90 -2.29 3.56
N TYR A 254 12.87 -3.04 4.09
CA TYR A 254 13.53 -2.78 5.36
C TYR A 254 14.21 -1.41 5.37
N TYR A 255 14.93 -1.07 4.29
CA TYR A 255 15.58 0.23 4.15
C TYR A 255 14.55 1.37 4.19
N PHE A 256 13.51 1.32 3.36
CA PHE A 256 12.49 2.37 3.32
C PHE A 256 11.61 2.42 4.57
N TYR A 257 11.41 1.27 5.22
CA TYR A 257 10.71 1.16 6.50
C TYR A 257 11.45 1.86 7.63
N HIS A 258 12.79 1.91 7.63
CA HIS A 258 13.55 2.61 8.67
C HIS A 258 13.94 4.05 8.28
N VAL A 259 14.16 4.30 6.99
CA VAL A 259 14.55 5.64 6.53
C VAL A 259 13.40 6.64 6.63
N GLN A 260 12.13 6.17 6.62
CA GLN A 260 10.88 6.93 6.83
C GLN A 260 10.98 8.43 6.48
N ARG A 261 11.36 8.71 5.23
CA ARG A 261 11.45 10.08 4.73
C ARG A 261 10.09 10.49 4.18
N GLU A 262 9.58 11.63 4.64
CA GLU A 262 8.38 12.21 4.05
C GLU A 262 8.60 12.49 2.56
N GLY A 263 7.62 12.13 1.73
CA GLY A 263 7.72 12.30 0.28
C GLY A 263 7.73 13.78 -0.11
N SER A 264 8.82 14.24 -0.75
CA SER A 264 8.93 15.58 -1.32
C SER A 264 7.75 15.89 -2.25
N ARG A 265 7.49 17.17 -2.55
CA ARG A 265 6.44 17.54 -3.52
C ARG A 265 6.60 16.80 -4.85
N THR A 266 7.84 16.61 -5.28
CA THR A 266 8.18 15.81 -6.46
C THR A 266 7.83 14.34 -6.25
N VAL A 267 8.26 13.71 -5.15
CA VAL A 267 7.94 12.30 -4.84
C VAL A 267 6.43 12.09 -4.76
N ARG A 268 5.69 13.00 -4.12
CA ARG A 268 4.23 12.95 -4.04
C ARG A 268 3.58 13.11 -5.41
N TYR A 269 4.10 13.99 -6.26
CA TYR A 269 3.66 14.12 -7.64
C TYR A 269 3.90 12.83 -8.42
N LEU A 270 5.09 12.23 -8.31
CA LEU A 270 5.43 10.94 -8.92
C LEU A 270 4.47 9.84 -8.46
N ILE A 271 4.26 9.68 -7.15
CA ILE A 271 3.35 8.69 -6.56
C ILE A 271 1.91 8.92 -7.04
N ASN A 272 1.42 10.15 -7.00
CA ASN A 272 0.05 10.47 -7.44
C ASN A 272 -0.15 10.29 -8.94
N SER A 273 0.90 10.44 -9.75
CA SER A 273 0.86 10.22 -11.19
C SER A 273 1.00 8.75 -11.59
N ALA A 274 1.53 7.91 -10.70
CA ALA A 274 1.94 6.54 -11.00
C ALA A 274 0.82 5.69 -11.60
N ILE A 275 -0.42 5.76 -11.07
CA ILE A 275 -1.54 4.95 -11.60
C ILE A 275 -1.95 5.39 -13.02
N VAL A 276 -1.95 6.69 -13.30
CA VAL A 276 -2.29 7.21 -14.64
C VAL A 276 -1.21 6.82 -15.64
N ILE A 277 0.05 7.12 -15.30
CA ILE A 277 1.21 6.77 -16.13
C ILE A 277 1.22 5.26 -16.37
N TYR A 278 0.98 4.46 -15.34
CA TYR A 278 0.92 3.02 -15.46
C TYR A 278 -0.14 2.56 -16.48
N LEU A 279 -1.34 3.13 -16.46
CA LEU A 279 -2.40 2.73 -17.40
C LEU A 279 -2.13 3.19 -18.83
N VAL A 280 -1.47 4.33 -19.04
CA VAL A 280 -1.29 4.92 -20.38
C VAL A 280 0.07 4.62 -21.02
N HIS A 281 1.13 4.34 -20.24
CA HIS A 281 2.48 4.22 -20.78
C HIS A 281 2.59 3.06 -21.78
N HIS A 282 1.95 1.92 -21.54
CA HIS A 282 2.10 0.76 -22.41
C HIS A 282 1.50 0.98 -23.79
N PRO A 283 0.25 1.50 -23.93
CA PRO A 283 -0.24 1.99 -25.21
C PRO A 283 0.69 3.00 -25.88
N LEU A 284 1.23 3.96 -25.12
CA LEU A 284 2.13 4.98 -25.66
C LEU A 284 3.45 4.38 -26.17
N VAL A 285 4.08 3.47 -25.41
CA VAL A 285 5.32 2.79 -25.82
C VAL A 285 5.11 2.03 -27.12
N ILE A 286 3.98 1.35 -27.28
CA ILE A 286 3.70 0.58 -28.50
C ILE A 286 3.43 1.49 -29.69
N MET A 287 2.53 2.46 -29.54
CA MET A 287 2.17 3.38 -30.63
C MET A 287 3.37 4.24 -31.06
N LEU A 288 4.11 4.80 -30.10
CA LEU A 288 5.30 5.59 -30.39
C LEU A 288 6.45 4.71 -30.89
N GLY A 289 6.59 3.49 -30.37
CA GLY A 289 7.57 2.53 -30.86
C GLY A 289 7.36 2.24 -32.34
N TRP A 290 6.12 1.95 -32.74
CA TRP A 290 5.75 1.75 -34.14
C TRP A 290 5.96 3.01 -34.99
N LEU A 291 5.60 4.18 -34.48
CA LEU A 291 5.71 5.45 -35.21
C LEU A 291 7.16 5.90 -35.44
N LEU A 292 8.07 5.59 -34.50
CA LEU A 292 9.46 6.05 -34.50
C LEU A 292 10.43 5.01 -35.07
N ASP A 293 9.93 3.88 -35.56
CA ASP A 293 10.76 2.77 -36.03
C ASP A 293 11.38 3.07 -37.40
N ASP A 294 12.52 3.76 -37.35
CA ASP A 294 13.24 4.22 -38.53
C ASP A 294 14.66 3.63 -38.54
N PRO A 295 15.07 2.91 -39.59
CA PRO A 295 16.43 2.36 -39.71
C PRO A 295 17.54 3.42 -39.68
N ALA A 296 17.23 4.71 -39.88
CA ALA A 296 18.20 5.80 -39.76
C ALA A 296 18.63 6.09 -38.31
N LEU A 297 17.85 5.65 -37.31
CA LEU A 297 18.17 5.85 -35.90
C LEU A 297 19.12 4.76 -35.38
N SER A 298 20.08 5.11 -34.53
CA SER A 298 20.79 4.12 -33.72
C SER A 298 19.87 3.56 -32.62
N ASN A 299 20.18 2.36 -32.13
CA ASN A 299 19.46 1.72 -31.01
C ASN A 299 19.32 2.65 -29.79
N THR A 300 20.37 3.39 -29.45
CA THR A 300 20.37 4.31 -28.30
C THR A 300 19.49 5.54 -28.57
N GLN A 301 19.54 6.09 -29.79
CA GLN A 301 18.69 7.23 -30.16
C GLN A 301 17.21 6.84 -30.15
N TYR A 302 16.86 5.71 -30.78
CA TYR A 302 15.50 5.19 -30.77
C TYR A 302 15.01 4.96 -29.34
N TYR A 303 15.81 4.29 -28.50
CA TYR A 303 15.47 4.04 -27.09
C TYR A 303 15.26 5.33 -26.29
N LEU A 304 16.19 6.29 -26.35
CA LEU A 304 16.09 7.55 -25.60
C LEU A 304 14.92 8.42 -26.08
N LEU A 305 14.68 8.46 -27.39
CA LEU A 305 13.56 9.19 -27.97
C LEU A 305 12.22 8.58 -27.52
N LEU A 306 12.08 7.26 -27.65
CA LEU A 306 10.90 6.53 -27.21
C LEU A 306 10.64 6.72 -25.71
N LEU A 307 11.68 6.59 -24.88
CA LEU A 307 11.60 6.80 -23.44
C LEU A 307 11.13 8.21 -23.09
N THR A 308 11.77 9.23 -23.69
CA THR A 308 11.49 10.64 -23.41
C THR A 308 10.07 11.02 -23.83
N LEU A 309 9.65 10.61 -25.03
CA LEU A 309 8.30 10.91 -25.53
C LEU A 309 7.24 10.18 -24.71
N THR A 310 7.45 8.90 -24.40
CA THR A 310 6.51 8.13 -23.58
C THR A 310 6.31 8.78 -22.22
N PHE A 311 7.40 9.15 -21.52
CA PHE A 311 7.29 9.84 -20.23
C PHE A 311 6.58 11.19 -20.38
N THR A 312 6.97 11.98 -21.38
CA THR A 312 6.37 13.31 -21.62
C THR A 312 4.86 13.20 -21.84
N PHE A 313 4.42 12.34 -22.76
CA PHE A 313 3.00 12.15 -23.03
C PHE A 313 2.26 11.54 -21.85
N SER A 314 2.89 10.62 -21.09
CA SER A 314 2.26 10.05 -19.89
C SER A 314 2.01 11.12 -18.81
N TYR A 315 2.96 12.04 -18.61
CA TYR A 315 2.76 13.17 -17.68
C TYR A 315 1.76 14.21 -18.20
N LEU A 316 1.72 14.46 -19.51
CA LEU A 316 0.70 15.31 -20.11
C LEU A 316 -0.70 14.72 -19.92
N CYS A 317 -0.86 13.40 -20.11
CA CYS A 317 -2.09 12.68 -19.80
C CYS A 317 -2.46 12.83 -18.32
N TYR A 318 -1.50 12.66 -17.40
CA TYR A 318 -1.73 12.89 -15.97
C TYR A 318 -2.20 14.32 -15.67
N GLU A 319 -1.59 15.33 -16.30
CA GLU A 319 -1.99 16.73 -16.17
C GLU A 319 -3.40 17.00 -16.69
N GLY A 320 -3.84 16.30 -17.74
CA GLY A 320 -5.23 16.31 -18.19
C GLY A 320 -6.17 15.64 -17.18
N VAL A 321 -5.85 14.41 -16.78
CA VAL A 321 -6.67 13.61 -15.85
C VAL A 321 -6.86 14.33 -14.52
N ARG A 322 -5.82 14.95 -13.95
CA ARG A 322 -5.91 15.64 -12.65
C ARG A 322 -6.78 16.90 -12.68
N ARG A 323 -7.13 17.46 -13.84
CA ARG A 323 -7.92 18.69 -13.97
C ARG A 323 -9.42 18.43 -14.10
N THR A 324 -9.82 17.19 -14.39
CA THR A 324 -11.21 16.84 -14.67
C THR A 324 -11.73 15.89 -13.60
N ALA A 325 -12.79 16.27 -12.87
CA ALA A 325 -13.33 15.47 -11.76
C ALA A 325 -13.69 14.03 -12.19
N ILE A 326 -14.33 13.87 -13.35
CA ILE A 326 -14.70 12.56 -13.93
C ILE A 326 -13.45 11.70 -14.18
N LEU A 327 -12.39 12.27 -14.77
CA LEU A 327 -11.16 11.53 -15.05
C LEU A 327 -10.40 11.20 -13.76
N ARG A 328 -10.40 12.07 -12.76
CA ARG A 328 -9.82 11.77 -11.44
C ARG A 328 -10.47 10.54 -10.82
N PHE A 329 -11.80 10.50 -10.82
CA PHE A 329 -12.56 9.34 -10.35
C PHE A 329 -12.24 8.08 -11.16
N ALA A 330 -12.26 8.19 -12.50
CA ALA A 330 -11.97 7.09 -13.41
C ALA A 330 -10.59 6.44 -13.16
N PHE A 331 -9.57 7.25 -12.90
CA PHE A 331 -8.21 6.77 -12.63
C PHE A 331 -7.93 6.53 -11.14
N GLY A 332 -8.94 6.60 -10.27
CA GLY A 332 -8.79 6.33 -8.83
C GLY A 332 -7.95 7.38 -8.08
N LEU A 333 -7.80 8.58 -8.65
CA LEU A 333 -7.11 9.70 -8.00
C LEU A 333 -7.97 10.28 -6.88
N LYS A 334 -7.31 10.91 -5.90
CA LYS A 334 -8.01 11.67 -4.85
C LYS A 334 -8.87 12.79 -5.48
N PRO A 335 -9.99 13.20 -4.87
CA PRO A 335 -10.81 14.33 -5.34
C PRO A 335 -10.03 15.64 -5.43
N GLN A 336 -10.51 16.59 -6.24
CA GLN A 336 -9.90 17.91 -6.33
C GLN A 336 -10.42 18.78 -5.19
N GLN A 337 -9.52 19.37 -4.39
CA GLN A 337 -9.93 20.35 -3.38
C GLN A 337 -10.67 21.51 -4.07
N PRO A 338 -11.76 22.04 -3.50
CA PRO A 338 -12.36 23.28 -3.98
C PRO A 338 -11.32 24.40 -3.82
N ARG A 339 -10.66 24.78 -4.92
CA ARG A 339 -9.69 25.87 -4.91
C ARG A 339 -10.39 27.16 -5.27
N HIS A 340 -10.35 28.15 -4.37
CA HIS A 340 -10.35 29.55 -4.76
C HIS A 340 -9.26 29.72 -5.82
N ALA A 341 -9.68 30.18 -7.00
CA ALA A 341 -8.83 30.31 -8.16
C ALA A 341 -7.67 31.26 -7.85
N LEU A 342 -6.45 30.75 -7.78
CA LEU A 342 -5.30 31.53 -8.20
C LEU A 342 -4.36 30.62 -8.99
N ALA A 343 -4.31 30.92 -10.28
CA ALA A 343 -3.39 30.36 -11.24
C ALA A 343 -1.94 30.53 -10.79
N ARG A 344 -1.09 29.55 -11.12
CA ARG A 344 0.27 29.80 -11.61
C ARG A 344 0.80 28.57 -12.33
N MET A 345 0.73 28.70 -13.65
CA MET A 345 1.47 27.95 -14.66
C MET A 345 2.88 28.52 -14.70
N THR A 346 3.90 27.72 -14.35
CA THR A 346 5.32 27.81 -14.76
C THR A 346 6.17 26.99 -13.79
N THR A 347 6.66 25.83 -14.22
CA THR A 347 8.08 25.39 -14.11
C THR A 347 8.21 23.94 -14.58
N LEU A 348 8.49 23.78 -15.87
CA LEU A 348 8.83 22.51 -16.50
C LEU A 348 10.25 22.64 -17.08
N LEU A 349 11.25 23.07 -16.28
CA LEU A 349 12.67 23.06 -16.70
C LEU A 349 13.69 23.33 -15.57
N SER A 350 13.53 22.76 -14.37
CA SER A 350 14.52 22.93 -13.29
C SER A 350 14.72 21.70 -12.39
N LEU A 351 14.40 20.51 -12.90
CA LEU A 351 14.34 19.26 -12.11
C LEU A 351 15.65 18.48 -12.02
N LEU A 352 16.81 19.07 -12.37
CA LEU A 352 18.06 18.33 -12.42
C LEU A 352 19.05 18.56 -11.26
N LEU A 353 19.00 19.65 -10.49
CA LEU A 353 19.88 19.79 -9.32
C LEU A 353 19.30 20.77 -8.28
N ALA A 354 18.77 20.25 -7.18
CA ALA A 354 18.97 20.75 -5.80
C ALA A 354 17.99 20.11 -4.81
N PRO A 355 18.44 19.77 -3.59
CA PRO A 355 17.55 19.40 -2.50
C PRO A 355 17.00 20.68 -1.86
N ALA A 356 15.69 20.74 -1.63
CA ALA A 356 15.09 21.76 -0.79
C ALA A 356 14.25 21.06 0.28
N LEU A 357 14.64 21.30 1.53
CA LEU A 357 13.93 20.95 2.76
C LEU A 357 12.50 21.48 2.68
N ALA A 358 11.50 20.61 2.84
CA ALA A 358 10.15 21.02 3.22
C ALA A 358 9.31 19.82 3.67
N LEU A 359 8.54 20.10 4.73
CA LEU A 359 7.74 19.20 5.55
C LEU A 359 6.47 18.71 4.85
N ALA A 360 6.11 17.47 5.13
CA ALA A 360 5.01 16.72 4.55
C ALA A 360 4.35 15.80 5.61
N HIS A 361 3.51 16.43 6.42
CA HIS A 361 2.48 15.98 7.37
C HIS A 361 2.22 14.46 7.54
N PRO A 362 2.61 13.86 8.68
CA PRO A 362 2.23 12.52 9.08
C PRO A 362 0.78 12.51 9.61
N HIS A 363 -0.05 11.56 9.17
CA HIS A 363 -1.27 11.24 9.91
C HIS A 363 -0.83 10.48 11.16
N GLN A 364 -0.96 11.11 12.32
CA GLN A 364 -0.58 10.49 13.57
C GLN A 364 -1.63 9.48 13.94
N TRP A 365 -1.18 8.30 14.36
CA TRP A 365 -2.08 7.25 14.75
C TRP A 365 -2.00 7.03 16.25
N ILE A 366 -3.17 6.90 16.87
CA ILE A 366 -3.29 6.67 18.30
C ILE A 366 -4.04 5.37 18.55
N ASP A 367 -3.38 4.44 19.22
CA ASP A 367 -4.01 3.27 19.82
C ASP A 367 -4.54 3.67 21.20
N LEU A 368 -5.86 3.88 21.25
CA LEU A 368 -6.59 4.32 22.43
C LEU A 368 -6.93 3.13 23.32
N ARG A 369 -6.68 3.27 24.62
CA ARG A 369 -7.26 2.40 25.64
C ARG A 369 -8.00 3.20 26.71
N ILE A 370 -9.12 2.67 27.18
CA ILE A 370 -9.87 3.24 28.30
C ILE A 370 -10.04 2.21 29.42
N THR A 371 -10.12 2.70 30.66
CA THR A 371 -10.51 1.92 31.82
C THR A 371 -11.50 2.75 32.64
N PRO A 372 -12.74 2.28 32.83
CA PRO A 372 -13.74 2.99 33.60
C PRO A 372 -13.44 2.89 35.10
N GLU A 373 -13.53 4.01 35.79
CA GLU A 373 -13.50 4.08 37.25
C GLU A 373 -14.92 4.28 37.77
N THR A 374 -15.30 3.54 38.82
CA THR A 374 -16.63 3.61 39.42
C THR A 374 -16.57 3.93 40.91
N ASP A 375 -17.63 4.51 41.44
CA ASP A 375 -17.83 4.57 42.89
C ASP A 375 -18.27 3.22 43.47
N ALA A 376 -18.43 3.16 44.80
CA ALA A 376 -18.91 1.97 45.51
C ALA A 376 -20.34 1.55 45.10
N GLY A 377 -21.12 2.46 44.51
CA GLY A 377 -22.44 2.17 43.94
C GLY A 377 -22.39 1.67 42.50
N GLY A 378 -21.21 1.55 41.88
CA GLY A 378 -21.06 1.17 40.48
C GLY A 378 -21.42 2.28 39.48
N ALA A 379 -21.57 3.53 39.93
CA ALA A 379 -21.71 4.67 39.03
C ALA A 379 -20.35 5.03 38.43
N LEU A 380 -20.30 5.33 37.14
CA LEU A 380 -19.10 5.80 36.45
C LEU A 380 -18.70 7.18 36.98
N THR A 381 -17.46 7.32 37.45
CA THR A 381 -16.92 8.56 38.02
C THR A 381 -15.78 9.15 37.22
N ALA A 382 -15.00 8.33 36.51
CA ALA A 382 -13.93 8.79 35.63
C ALA A 382 -13.61 7.77 34.53
N LEU A 383 -12.89 8.24 33.52
CA LEU A 383 -12.26 7.41 32.50
C LEU A 383 -10.75 7.57 32.61
N ARG A 384 -10.03 6.48 32.89
CA ARG A 384 -8.58 6.44 32.69
C ARG A 384 -8.30 6.13 31.24
N GLU A 385 -7.71 7.08 30.53
CA GLU A 385 -7.39 6.97 29.10
C GLU A 385 -5.89 6.82 28.91
N SER A 386 -5.49 5.99 27.94
CA SER A 386 -4.12 5.77 27.53
C SER A 386 -4.02 5.92 26.01
N TRP A 387 -3.31 6.95 25.58
CA TRP A 387 -3.04 7.26 24.19
C TRP A 387 -1.64 6.76 23.84
N GLU A 388 -1.56 5.69 23.05
CA GLU A 388 -0.32 5.13 22.55
C GLU A 388 -0.06 5.62 21.13
N PHE A 389 1.03 6.34 20.94
CA PHE A 389 1.38 6.96 19.66
C PHE A 389 2.05 5.94 18.74
N ASP A 390 1.88 6.11 17.43
CA ASP A 390 2.57 5.27 16.45
C ASP A 390 4.10 5.32 16.59
N PRO A 391 4.82 4.28 16.12
CA PRO A 391 6.27 4.21 16.27
C PRO A 391 7.03 5.41 15.68
N TYR A 392 6.55 6.00 14.58
CA TYR A 392 7.21 7.13 13.93
C TYR A 392 7.08 8.40 14.78
N THR A 393 5.85 8.74 15.15
CA THR A 393 5.57 9.88 16.02
C THR A 393 6.29 9.71 17.37
N SER A 394 6.28 8.50 17.93
CA SER A 394 6.98 8.15 19.15
C SER A 394 8.48 8.42 19.04
N GLU A 395 9.14 7.95 17.98
CA GLU A 395 10.56 8.18 17.80
C GLU A 395 10.89 9.68 17.76
N ILE A 396 10.14 10.47 16.99
CA ILE A 396 10.37 11.92 16.88
C ILE A 396 10.18 12.62 18.24
N LEU A 397 9.08 12.32 18.93
CA LEU A 397 8.77 12.95 20.21
C LEU A 397 9.76 12.53 21.30
N ILE A 398 10.16 11.26 21.33
CA ILE A 398 11.18 10.76 22.27
C ILE A 398 12.53 11.41 21.94
N GLN A 399 12.95 11.42 20.67
CA GLN A 399 14.22 12.02 20.23
C GLN A 399 14.31 13.51 20.59
N ARG A 400 13.23 14.27 20.38
CA ARG A 400 13.17 15.71 20.66
C ARG A 400 13.18 16.01 22.17
N ASN A 401 12.70 15.08 22.99
CA ASN A 401 12.51 15.25 24.43
C ASN A 401 13.38 14.29 25.27
N LYS A 402 14.57 13.92 24.78
CA LYS A 402 15.50 13.00 25.47
C LYS A 402 16.01 13.53 26.82
N GLU A 403 16.20 14.83 26.92
CA GLU A 403 16.70 15.47 28.13
C GLU A 403 15.60 15.57 29.20
N PRO A 404 15.88 15.28 30.49
CA PRO A 404 14.86 15.31 31.55
C PRO A 404 14.08 16.62 31.64
N ALA A 405 14.76 17.77 31.45
CA ALA A 405 14.13 19.08 31.43
C ALA A 405 13.21 19.28 30.22
N ALA A 406 13.61 18.79 29.04
CA ALA A 406 12.81 18.84 27.83
C ALA A 406 11.55 17.95 27.95
N LEU A 407 11.70 16.75 28.51
CA LEU A 407 10.57 15.86 28.79
C LEU A 407 9.58 16.48 29.80
N ALA A 408 10.09 17.12 30.85
CA ALA A 408 9.25 17.82 31.82
C ALA A 408 8.48 18.99 31.20
N GLN A 409 9.11 19.74 30.28
CA GLN A 409 8.42 20.81 29.55
C GLN A 409 7.38 20.24 28.58
N PHE A 410 7.75 19.23 27.80
CA PHE A 410 6.82 18.54 26.90
C PHE A 410 5.61 17.98 27.65
N LYS A 411 5.81 17.44 28.86
CA LYS A 411 4.72 17.02 29.73
C LYS A 411 3.77 18.17 30.08
N LYS A 412 4.29 19.34 30.44
CA LYS A 412 3.44 20.52 30.73
C LYS A 412 2.65 20.94 29.50
N ASP A 413 3.30 20.96 28.32
CA ASP A 413 2.69 21.38 27.07
C ASP A 413 1.55 20.41 26.66
N ILE A 414 1.78 19.10 26.75
CA ILE A 414 0.76 18.10 26.44
C ILE A 414 -0.38 18.10 27.46
N ASP A 415 -0.08 18.27 28.76
CA ASP A 415 -1.11 18.38 29.81
C ASP A 415 -2.02 19.59 29.55
N GLN A 416 -1.43 20.75 29.19
CA GLN A 416 -2.17 21.95 28.83
C GLN A 416 -3.02 21.72 27.58
N TYR A 417 -2.45 21.15 26.52
CA TYR A 417 -3.16 20.89 25.27
C TYR A 417 -4.36 19.96 25.48
N PHE A 418 -4.20 18.87 26.25
CA PHE A 418 -5.30 17.97 26.56
C PHE A 418 -6.38 18.65 27.42
N ARG A 419 -6.02 19.57 28.33
CA ARG A 419 -7.00 20.36 29.08
C ARG A 419 -7.82 21.26 28.15
N GLU A 420 -7.14 21.98 27.25
CA GLU A 420 -7.78 22.89 26.27
C GLU A 420 -8.70 22.15 25.30
N GLN A 421 -8.40 20.89 25.00
CA GLN A 421 -9.19 20.02 24.13
C GLN A 421 -10.18 19.12 24.89
N HIS A 422 -10.48 19.43 26.16
CA HIS A 422 -11.44 18.68 26.99
C HIS A 422 -11.13 17.18 27.09
N GLY A 423 -9.85 16.81 27.13
CA GLY A 423 -9.39 15.42 27.13
C GLY A 423 -9.75 14.66 25.85
N PHE A 424 -10.12 15.36 24.77
CA PHE A 424 -10.59 14.82 23.50
C PHE A 424 -11.84 13.93 23.58
N THR A 425 -12.55 13.98 24.71
CA THR A 425 -13.69 13.10 24.99
C THR A 425 -14.97 13.91 25.06
N TYR A 426 -15.89 13.60 24.15
CA TYR A 426 -17.11 14.37 23.92
C TYR A 426 -18.33 13.45 23.99
N GLY A 427 -19.35 13.84 24.74
CA GLY A 427 -20.62 13.12 24.83
C GLY A 427 -21.79 14.05 25.14
N ASP A 428 -22.91 13.87 24.43
CA ASP A 428 -24.05 14.81 24.46
C ASP A 428 -24.68 14.97 25.86
N ALA A 429 -24.60 13.93 26.68
CA ALA A 429 -25.18 13.90 28.04
C ALA A 429 -24.11 13.77 29.15
N LEU A 430 -22.83 13.85 28.80
CA LEU A 430 -21.73 13.69 29.75
C LEU A 430 -20.98 15.00 29.91
N SER A 431 -20.75 15.39 31.16
CA SER A 431 -19.93 16.55 31.50
C SER A 431 -18.64 16.09 32.14
N PHE A 432 -17.52 16.32 31.47
CA PHE A 432 -16.19 15.97 31.97
C PHE A 432 -15.54 17.16 32.70
N GLY A 433 -14.76 16.86 33.73
CA GLY A 433 -13.84 17.79 34.39
C GLY A 433 -12.52 17.89 33.64
N GLU A 434 -11.50 18.45 34.29
CA GLU A 434 -10.17 18.52 33.69
C GLU A 434 -9.40 17.20 33.83
N PRO A 435 -8.58 16.81 32.83
CA PRO A 435 -7.64 15.71 32.95
C PRO A 435 -6.71 15.87 34.17
N ARG A 436 -6.50 14.78 34.91
CA ARG A 436 -5.59 14.70 36.06
C ARG A 436 -4.75 13.42 36.03
N ASP A 437 -3.79 13.32 36.95
CA ASP A 437 -2.96 12.12 37.17
C ASP A 437 -2.25 11.62 35.91
N SER A 438 -1.75 12.55 35.09
CA SER A 438 -1.17 12.22 33.80
C SER A 438 0.29 11.77 33.87
N THR A 439 0.63 10.78 33.05
CA THR A 439 1.99 10.21 32.95
C THR A 439 2.41 10.04 31.50
N ILE A 440 3.71 10.14 31.24
CA ILE A 440 4.33 9.78 29.96
C ILE A 440 5.22 8.57 30.23
N ASP A 441 4.97 7.49 29.50
CA ASP A 441 5.79 6.29 29.46
C ASP A 441 6.42 6.17 28.07
N THR A 442 7.73 6.01 28.02
CA THR A 442 8.50 5.82 26.77
C THR A 442 9.20 4.46 26.74
N SER A 443 8.84 3.56 27.67
CA SER A 443 9.41 2.22 27.73
C SER A 443 9.05 1.42 26.46
N GLY A 444 10.00 0.66 25.94
CA GLY A 444 9.82 -0.09 24.69
C GLY A 444 9.86 0.75 23.40
N GLY A 445 10.25 2.03 23.47
CA GLY A 445 10.41 2.88 22.29
C GLY A 445 9.12 3.45 21.71
N VAL A 446 7.99 3.27 22.42
CA VAL A 446 6.68 3.81 22.06
C VAL A 446 6.26 4.83 23.11
N LEU A 447 5.76 6.00 22.69
CA LEU A 447 5.27 7.02 23.60
C LEU A 447 3.83 6.71 23.98
N ARG A 448 3.58 6.55 25.28
CA ARG A 448 2.26 6.35 25.85
C ARG A 448 1.96 7.47 26.82
N TYR A 449 0.88 8.22 26.55
CA TYR A 449 0.38 9.27 27.42
C TYR A 449 -0.88 8.77 28.12
N THR A 450 -0.84 8.68 29.45
CA THR A 450 -1.97 8.23 30.27
C THR A 450 -2.50 9.40 31.09
N TYR A 451 -3.82 9.48 31.28
CA TYR A 451 -4.45 10.44 32.18
C TYR A 451 -5.79 9.91 32.69
N THR A 452 -6.29 10.48 33.78
CA THR A 452 -7.64 10.23 34.30
C THR A 452 -8.53 11.44 34.00
N LEU A 453 -9.64 11.22 33.29
CA LEU A 453 -10.64 12.21 32.95
C LEU A 453 -11.88 12.03 33.85
N PRO A 454 -12.07 12.86 34.89
CA PRO A 454 -13.21 12.74 35.80
C PRO A 454 -14.50 13.22 35.13
N LEU A 455 -15.63 12.61 35.50
CA LEU A 455 -16.95 13.16 35.23
C LEU A 455 -17.29 14.20 36.32
N LYS A 456 -17.94 15.29 35.93
CA LYS A 456 -18.46 16.30 36.88
C LYS A 456 -19.58 15.74 37.74
N GLN A 457 -20.35 14.79 37.22
CA GLN A 457 -21.43 14.11 37.92
C GLN A 457 -21.31 12.60 37.64
N PRO A 458 -21.34 11.74 38.67
CA PRO A 458 -21.34 10.29 38.47
C PRO A 458 -22.55 9.84 37.64
N VAL A 459 -22.33 8.88 36.74
CA VAL A 459 -23.38 8.37 35.85
C VAL A 459 -23.61 6.88 36.08
N ARG A 460 -24.84 6.51 36.42
CA ARG A 460 -25.31 5.12 36.37
C ARG A 460 -26.02 4.86 35.05
N GLY A 461 -25.86 3.66 34.52
CA GLY A 461 -26.47 3.25 33.27
C GLY A 461 -25.53 3.42 32.07
N MET A 462 -26.12 3.75 30.92
CA MET A 462 -25.42 3.88 29.65
C MET A 462 -24.80 5.27 29.48
N ALA A 463 -23.48 5.31 29.38
CA ALA A 463 -22.70 6.49 29.00
C ALA A 463 -22.30 6.38 27.51
N ARG A 464 -22.70 7.37 26.70
CA ARG A 464 -22.34 7.45 25.28
C ARG A 464 -21.39 8.62 25.03
N PHE A 465 -20.24 8.35 24.43
CA PHE A 465 -19.23 9.36 24.09
C PHE A 465 -18.37 8.94 22.89
N LYS A 466 -17.65 9.89 22.33
CA LYS A 466 -16.64 9.71 21.28
C LYS A 466 -15.33 10.34 21.74
N ILE A 467 -14.22 9.72 21.35
CA ILE A 467 -12.87 10.22 21.65
C ILE A 467 -12.21 10.55 20.32
N TYR A 468 -11.90 11.82 20.06
CA TYR A 468 -11.37 12.26 18.77
C TYR A 468 -10.69 13.63 18.82
N GLU A 469 -9.78 13.85 17.88
CA GLU A 469 -9.17 15.15 17.60
C GLU A 469 -10.02 15.90 16.56
N ASN A 470 -10.30 17.19 16.80
CA ASN A 470 -11.29 17.96 16.04
C ASN A 470 -10.97 18.11 14.54
N SER A 471 -9.69 18.16 14.18
CA SER A 471 -9.20 18.45 12.84
C SER A 471 -8.88 17.22 11.98
N TYR A 472 -9.26 16.00 12.43
CA TYR A 472 -9.12 14.73 11.70
C TYR A 472 -7.68 14.25 11.46
N TYR A 473 -6.65 15.02 11.84
CA TYR A 473 -5.26 14.64 11.54
C TYR A 473 -4.72 13.53 12.45
N MET A 474 -5.35 13.32 13.60
CA MET A 474 -5.08 12.18 14.47
C MET A 474 -6.18 11.11 14.31
N ASP A 475 -5.80 9.92 13.84
CA ASP A 475 -6.71 8.78 13.79
C ASP A 475 -6.68 8.07 15.15
N VAL A 476 -7.65 8.42 15.99
CA VAL A 476 -7.81 7.86 17.34
C VAL A 476 -8.75 6.66 17.25
N THR A 477 -8.19 5.46 17.44
CA THR A 477 -8.95 4.20 17.37
C THR A 477 -8.64 3.33 18.57
N TYR A 478 -9.65 2.60 19.05
CA TYR A 478 -9.43 1.63 20.12
C TYR A 478 -8.41 0.57 19.72
N ALA A 479 -7.43 0.33 20.59
CA ALA A 479 -6.46 -0.73 20.42
C ALA A 479 -7.16 -2.09 20.31
N LEU A 480 -6.58 -3.02 19.53
CA LEU A 480 -7.18 -4.35 19.31
C LEU A 480 -7.36 -5.16 20.59
N ASP A 481 -6.54 -4.87 21.61
CA ASP A 481 -6.52 -5.50 22.92
C ASP A 481 -7.35 -4.76 23.99
N GLN A 482 -8.07 -3.69 23.62
CA GLN A 482 -8.92 -2.94 24.54
C GLN A 482 -9.90 -3.88 25.29
N PRO A 483 -9.86 -3.92 26.64
CA PRO A 483 -10.85 -4.64 27.43
C PRO A 483 -12.26 -4.12 27.17
N LYS A 484 -13.24 -5.04 27.11
CA LYS A 484 -14.66 -4.71 26.93
C LYS A 484 -15.50 -4.96 28.17
N GLN A 485 -14.92 -5.56 29.20
CA GLN A 485 -15.55 -5.89 30.47
C GLN A 485 -14.49 -5.72 31.57
N TRP A 486 -14.92 -5.26 32.74
CA TRP A 486 -14.07 -5.03 33.90
C TRP A 486 -14.73 -5.58 35.17
N ASP A 487 -13.93 -5.82 36.21
CA ASP A 487 -14.39 -6.39 37.48
C ASP A 487 -15.38 -5.48 38.23
N ASN A 488 -15.41 -4.19 37.90
CA ASN A 488 -16.40 -3.24 38.41
C ASN A 488 -17.77 -3.35 37.72
N GLY A 489 -17.97 -4.33 36.84
CA GLY A 489 -19.23 -4.60 36.16
C GLY A 489 -19.52 -3.69 34.97
N CYS A 490 -18.60 -2.79 34.60
CA CYS A 490 -18.75 -2.00 33.39
C CYS A 490 -18.58 -2.85 32.14
N THR A 491 -19.33 -2.56 31.09
CA THR A 491 -19.21 -3.20 29.78
C THR A 491 -19.17 -2.17 28.66
N LEU A 492 -18.22 -2.31 27.74
CA LEU A 492 -18.00 -1.38 26.62
C LEU A 492 -18.42 -2.03 25.30
N THR A 493 -19.34 -1.37 24.60
CA THR A 493 -19.63 -1.63 23.20
C THR A 493 -19.05 -0.51 22.34
N ILE A 494 -18.19 -0.87 21.39
CA ILE A 494 -17.58 0.07 20.44
C ILE A 494 -18.37 -0.03 19.13
N ARG A 495 -18.95 1.09 18.68
CA ARG A 495 -19.58 1.21 17.36
C ARG A 495 -18.62 1.91 16.41
N GLU A 496 -18.28 1.23 15.33
CA GLU A 496 -17.45 1.79 14.27
C GLU A 496 -18.11 3.00 13.63
N ALA A 497 -17.30 4.00 13.28
CA ALA A 497 -17.76 5.12 12.47
C ALA A 497 -18.27 4.63 11.11
N LYS A 498 -19.34 5.25 10.63
CA LYS A 498 -19.92 4.98 9.30
C LYS A 498 -20.02 6.29 8.52
N PRO A 499 -18.88 6.93 8.19
CA PRO A 499 -18.91 8.14 7.37
C PRO A 499 -19.58 7.83 6.02
N SER A 500 -20.34 8.79 5.53
CA SER A 500 -20.88 8.79 4.18
C SER A 500 -19.75 8.91 3.15
N ALA A 501 -20.04 8.55 1.90
CA ALA A 501 -19.07 8.70 0.82
C ALA A 501 -18.65 10.18 0.64
N GLU A 502 -19.57 11.11 0.87
CA GLU A 502 -19.33 12.55 0.79
C GLU A 502 -18.41 13.04 1.91
N GLU A 503 -18.61 12.58 3.14
CA GLU A 503 -17.74 12.91 4.27
C GLU A 503 -16.33 12.33 4.09
N GLU A 504 -16.21 11.09 3.62
CA GLU A 504 -14.92 10.48 3.26
C GLU A 504 -14.20 11.29 2.16
N GLU A 505 -14.96 11.78 1.17
CA GLU A 505 -14.45 12.57 0.07
C GLU A 505 -13.97 13.95 0.53
N LEU A 506 -14.77 14.60 1.39
CA LEU A 506 -14.48 15.87 2.00
C LEU A 506 -13.21 15.79 2.86
N ALA A 507 -13.10 14.77 3.73
CA ALA A 507 -11.90 14.57 4.54
C ALA A 507 -10.64 14.31 3.69
N ALA A 508 -10.77 13.52 2.62
CA ALA A 508 -9.67 13.27 1.68
C ALA A 508 -9.24 14.51 0.87
N SER A 509 -10.05 15.58 0.90
CA SER A 509 -9.81 16.83 0.18
C SER A 509 -9.05 17.88 0.99
N PHE A 510 -8.70 17.69 2.26
CA PHE A 510 -7.90 18.67 3.02
C PHE A 510 -6.38 18.33 3.01
N ASP A 511 -5.52 19.35 2.94
CA ASP A 511 -4.07 19.31 3.22
C ASP A 511 -3.83 19.99 4.60
N GLN A 512 -2.78 19.69 5.40
CA GLN A 512 -2.61 20.22 6.78
C GLN A 512 -2.60 21.76 6.88
N ASN A 513 -2.28 22.48 5.80
CA ASN A 513 -2.31 23.95 5.76
C ASN A 513 -3.72 24.54 5.54
N ALA A 514 -4.72 23.70 5.27
CA ALA A 514 -6.12 24.09 5.22
C ALA A 514 -6.77 23.71 6.55
N GLN A 515 -7.39 24.68 7.21
CA GLN A 515 -8.09 24.41 8.47
C GLN A 515 -9.29 23.50 8.20
N ALA A 516 -9.22 22.26 8.66
CA ALA A 516 -10.34 21.33 8.59
C ALA A 516 -11.54 21.92 9.37
N PRO A 517 -12.78 21.73 8.90
CA PRO A 517 -13.97 22.16 9.62
C PRO A 517 -13.97 21.56 11.03
N ALA A 518 -14.27 22.38 12.04
CA ALA A 518 -14.44 21.90 13.41
C ALA A 518 -15.53 20.81 13.45
N GLY A 519 -15.23 19.70 14.13
CA GLY A 519 -16.14 18.55 14.24
C GLY A 519 -15.98 17.49 13.14
N LEU A 520 -15.10 17.67 12.16
CA LEU A 520 -14.82 16.64 11.16
C LEU A 520 -14.31 15.34 11.81
N GLY A 521 -13.47 15.43 12.84
CA GLY A 521 -13.02 14.27 13.61
C GLY A 521 -14.16 13.43 14.19
N ALA A 522 -15.26 14.06 14.61
CA ALA A 522 -16.41 13.39 15.21
C ALA A 522 -17.10 12.41 14.24
N VAL A 523 -17.05 12.70 12.94
CA VAL A 523 -17.63 11.89 11.86
C VAL A 523 -16.88 10.56 11.71
N PHE A 524 -15.57 10.57 11.91
CA PHE A 524 -14.68 9.42 11.75
C PHE A 524 -14.38 8.70 13.07
N ALA A 525 -14.80 9.27 14.20
CA ALA A 525 -14.61 8.71 15.53
C ALA A 525 -15.52 7.52 15.82
N GLN A 526 -14.96 6.49 16.47
CA GLN A 526 -15.74 5.39 17.03
C GLN A 526 -16.64 5.90 18.16
N THR A 527 -17.85 5.34 18.27
CA THR A 527 -18.78 5.67 19.36
C THR A 527 -18.65 4.63 20.47
N SER A 528 -18.42 5.10 21.68
CA SER A 528 -18.33 4.32 22.90
C SER A 528 -19.70 4.26 23.55
N GLU A 529 -20.21 3.05 23.77
CA GLU A 529 -21.42 2.75 24.55
C GLU A 529 -20.98 1.99 25.79
N LEU A 530 -20.74 2.70 26.88
CA LEU A 530 -20.21 2.17 28.14
C LEU A 530 -21.35 2.05 29.16
N GLN A 531 -21.73 0.82 29.50
CA GLN A 531 -22.73 0.53 30.51
C GLN A 531 -22.05 0.28 31.85
N CYS A 532 -22.36 1.07 32.88
CA CYS A 532 -21.85 0.89 34.25
C CYS A 532 -22.98 0.92 35.27
N GLY A 533 -22.95 -0.02 36.22
CA GLY A 533 -24.06 -0.28 37.12
C GLY A 533 -25.23 -1.01 36.43
N THR A 534 -25.94 -1.84 37.19
CA THR A 534 -27.23 -2.39 36.73
C THR A 534 -28.24 -1.26 36.55
N PRO A 535 -29.01 -1.24 35.44
CA PRO A 535 -30.04 -0.24 35.22
C PRO A 535 -31.10 -0.21 36.32
#